data_AF-A0A7J4GR45-F1
#
_entry.id   AF-A0A7J4GR45-F1
#
_cell.length_a   1.000
_cell.length_b   1.000
_cell.length_c   1.000
_cell.angle_alpha   90.00
_cell.angle_beta   90.00
_cell.angle_gamma   90.00
#
_symmetry.space_group_name_H-M   'P 1'
#
loop_
_entity.id
_entity.type
_entity.pdbx_description
1 polymer ?
#
loop_
_entity_poly.entity_id
_entity_poly.type
_entity_poly.pdbx_seq_one_letter_code
_entity_poly.pdbx_strand_id
1 'polypeptide(L)' 'HGEKGFDIMTDPWFDQFMYEVVIHKKHLTKKIIDMYNREPIALPPWDPMGSLAH' A
#
# COMPACT_ATOMS: atom_id res chain seq x y z
N HIS A 1 -21.19 6.35 -9.14
CA HIS A 1 -20.18 7.15 -8.44
C HIS A 1 -20.73 7.48 -7.07
N GLY A 2 -19.95 7.25 -6.00
CA GLY A 2 -20.37 7.40 -4.63
C GLY A 2 -20.85 8.80 -4.24
N GLU A 3 -21.25 8.94 -2.98
CA GLU A 3 -21.76 10.16 -2.37
C GLU A 3 -20.77 11.33 -2.57
N LYS A 4 -21.11 12.27 -3.47
CA LYS A 4 -20.29 13.46 -3.77
C LYS A 4 -18.86 13.15 -4.23
N GLY A 5 -18.66 12.00 -4.90
CA GLY A 5 -17.35 11.57 -5.36
C GLY A 5 -16.49 10.88 -4.29
N PHE A 6 -17.07 10.57 -3.13
CA PHE A 6 -16.46 9.72 -2.11
C PHE A 6 -17.08 8.32 -2.16
N ASP A 7 -16.24 7.31 -2.09
CA ASP A 7 -16.66 5.93 -1.89
C ASP A 7 -16.49 5.55 -0.41
N ILE A 8 -17.40 4.72 0.09
CA ILE A 8 -17.35 4.23 1.47
C ILE A 8 -16.71 2.85 1.45
N MET A 9 -15.60 2.72 2.18
CA MET A 9 -14.85 1.47 2.32
C MET A 9 -15.07 0.89 3.70
N THR A 10 -15.55 -0.35 3.76
CA THR A 10 -15.73 -1.07 5.03
C THR A 10 -14.41 -1.71 5.46
N ASP A 11 -14.23 -1.91 6.77
CA ASP A 11 -13.03 -2.53 7.34
C ASP A 11 -12.74 -3.93 6.74
N PRO A 12 -13.72 -4.86 6.59
CA PRO A 12 -13.46 -6.15 5.94
C PRO A 12 -13.09 -6.03 4.45
N TRP A 13 -13.55 -4.98 3.77
CA TRP A 13 -13.20 -4.77 2.37
C TRP A 13 -11.76 -4.24 2.25
N PHE A 14 -11.36 -3.34 3.14
CA PHE A 14 -9.98 -2.83 3.21
C PHE A 14 -8.99 -3.97 3.42
N ASP A 15 -9.26 -4.87 4.36
CA ASP A 15 -8.38 -6.01 4.65
C ASP A 15 -8.19 -6.97 3.46
N GLN A 16 -9.21 -7.10 2.59
CA GLN A 16 -9.19 -8.06 1.49
C GLN A 16 -8.65 -7.49 0.18
N PHE A 17 -8.89 -6.21 -0.09
CA PHE A 17 -8.71 -5.64 -1.42
C PHE A 17 -7.73 -4.46 -1.47
N MET A 18 -7.26 -3.96 -0.33
CA MET A 18 -6.22 -2.93 -0.29
C MET A 18 -4.83 -3.58 -0.18
N TYR A 19 -3.95 -3.19 -1.09
CA TYR A 19 -2.59 -3.74 -1.17
C TYR A 19 -1.52 -2.73 -0.73
N GLU A 20 -1.73 -1.44 -0.98
CA GLU A 20 -0.70 -0.41 -0.75
C GLU A 20 -1.30 0.88 -0.16
N VAL A 21 -0.55 1.48 0.76
CA VAL A 21 -0.84 2.81 1.33
C VAL A 21 0.42 3.65 1.41
N VAL A 22 0.27 4.95 1.25
CA VAL A 22 1.36 5.93 1.39
C VAL A 22 1.19 6.68 2.71
N ILE A 23 2.19 6.57 3.58
CA ILE A 23 2.21 7.22 4.90
C ILE A 23 3.49 8.04 5.03
N HIS A 24 3.39 9.22 5.65
CA HIS A 24 4.57 10.05 5.91
C HIS A 24 5.49 9.38 6.94
N LYS A 25 6.80 9.25 6.64
CA LYS A 25 7.81 8.53 7.44
C LYS A 25 7.83 8.91 8.93
N LYS A 26 7.51 10.17 9.26
CA LYS A 26 7.38 10.67 10.65
C LYS A 26 6.41 9.88 11.54
N HIS A 27 5.47 9.15 10.95
CA HIS A 27 4.48 8.32 11.67
C HIS A 27 4.91 6.86 11.82
N LEU A 28 6.03 6.45 11.21
CA LEU A 28 6.50 5.08 11.26
C LEU A 28 7.33 4.84 12.52
N THR A 29 7.18 3.64 13.08
CA THR A 29 8.04 3.21 14.18
C THR A 29 9.46 2.96 13.69
N LYS A 30 10.44 3.06 14.60
CA LYS A 30 11.86 2.82 14.28
C LYS A 30 12.08 1.46 13.59
N LYS A 31 11.37 0.41 14.05
CA LYS A 31 11.43 -0.93 13.46
C LYS A 31 11.07 -0.94 11.97
N ILE A 32 10.02 -0.22 11.58
CA ILE A 32 9.57 -0.17 10.18
C ILE A 32 10.57 0.63 9.32
N ILE A 33 11.11 1.72 9.86
CA ILE A 33 12.15 2.52 9.18
C ILE A 33 13.42 1.67 8.94
N ASP A 34 13.83 0.88 9.94
CA ASP A 34 14.99 0.00 9.83
C ASP A 34 14.74 -1.12 8.79
N MET A 35 13.51 -1.59 8.64
CA MET A 35 13.13 -2.54 7.57
C MET A 35 13.15 -1.89 6.19
N TYR A 36 12.67 -0.65 6.07
CA TYR A 36 12.66 0.10 4.81
C TYR A 36 14.07 0.36 4.25
N ASN A 37 15.07 0.51 5.13
CA ASN A 37 16.46 0.77 4.73
C ASN A 37 17.26 -0.50 4.36
N ARG A 38 16.63 -1.69 4.36
CA ARG A 38 17.30 -2.94 3.95
C ARG A 38 17.39 -3.02 2.43
N GLU A 39 18.25 -3.92 1.94
CA GLU A 39 18.32 -4.20 0.51
C GLU A 39 16.95 -4.68 -0.01
N PRO A 40 16.43 -4.06 -1.09
CA PRO A 40 15.15 -4.43 -1.66
C PRO A 40 15.24 -5.79 -2.35
N ILE A 41 14.15 -6.56 -2.27
CA ILE A 41 14.01 -7.80 -3.02
C ILE A 41 13.56 -7.44 -4.44
N ALA A 42 14.36 -7.80 -5.44
CA ALA A 42 14.00 -7.60 -6.83
C ALA A 42 12.89 -8.57 -7.23
N LEU A 43 11.72 -8.04 -7.58
CA LEU A 43 10.61 -8.81 -8.13
C LEU A 43 10.73 -8.94 -9.65
N PRO A 44 10.26 -10.05 -10.23
CA PRO A 44 10.22 -10.21 -11.67
C PRO A 44 9.26 -9.20 -12.31
N PRO A 45 9.46 -8.81 -13.59
CA PRO A 45 8.69 -7.76 -14.24
C PRO A 45 7.19 -8.09 -14.47
N TRP A 46 6.78 -9.35 -14.30
CA TRP A 46 5.39 -9.79 -14.41
C TRP A 46 4.70 -9.94 -13.05
N ASP A 47 5.35 -9.51 -11.96
CA ASP A 47 4.77 -9.60 -10.63
C ASP A 47 3.52 -8.70 -10.51
N PRO A 48 2.38 -9.22 -10.02
CA PRO A 48 1.13 -8.46 -9.92
C PRO A 48 1.23 -7.23 -9.01
N MET A 49 2.24 -7.13 -8.14
CA MET A 49 2.51 -5.97 -7.29
C MET A 49 3.05 -4.75 -8.06
N GLY A 50 3.48 -4.89 -9.31
CA GLY A 50 4.00 -3.78 -10.13
C GLY A 50 2.97 -3.10 -11.03
N SER A 51 1.80 -3.71 -11.25
CA SER A 51 0.89 -3.34 -12.36
C SER A 51 -0.22 -2.36 -11.98
N LEU A 52 -0.22 -1.78 -10.77
CA LEU A 52 -1.37 -1.04 -10.21
C LEU A 52 -1.55 0.40 -10.72
N ALA A 53 -0.76 0.86 -11.70
CA ALA A 53 -0.96 2.16 -12.34
C ALA A 53 -0.73 2.08 -13.86
N HIS A 54 -1.81 1.86 -14.61
CA HIS A 54 -1.91 2.22 -16.03
C HIS A 54 -3.07 3.19 -16.23
#